data_AF-A0A3E4W0T9-F1
#
_entry.id   AF-A0A3E4W0T9-F1
#
_cell.length_a   1.000
_cell.length_b   1.000
_cell.length_c   1.000
_cell.angle_alpha   90.00
_cell.angle_beta   90.00
_cell.angle_gamma   90.00
#
_symmetry.space_group_name_H-M   'P 1'
#
loop_
_entity.id
_entity.type
_entity.pdbx_description
1 polymer ?
#
loop_
_entity_poly.entity_id
_entity_poly.type
_entity_poly.pdbx_seq_one_letter_code
_entity_poly.pdbx_strand_id
1 'polypeptide(L)'
;MENHIETNFREIQKILDSCVSHGYKTKVDALFLKREYLTQAQLKDYLRQEIFRVTENIVAIQQKYRVVRDIVQDMDVPDFLWESGYFEALNSNERKKYIVFRCSDFDMDAYLHEPSCYDERLPYFSIIVSLVVLSKYLYFLQEQESKYYTDSIVSQEQVLPKEKDESVETTPAKIVGKSNPFKSTLKANEIKLLTECVNEANMFTTTVSTKILTDFFNCK
;
A
#
# COMPACT_ATOMS: atom_id res chain seq x y z
N MET A 1 -9.53 39.61 -12.20
CA MET A 1 -10.66 38.74 -11.83
C MET A 1 -10.14 37.36 -11.43
N GLU A 2 -9.20 36.80 -12.19
CA GLU A 2 -8.44 35.57 -11.90
C GLU A 2 -7.90 35.50 -10.46
N ASN A 3 -7.17 36.54 -10.00
CA ASN A 3 -6.61 36.55 -8.64
C ASN A 3 -7.65 36.38 -7.51
N HIS A 4 -8.89 36.87 -7.66
CA HIS A 4 -9.91 36.73 -6.61
C HIS A 4 -10.48 35.30 -6.60
N ILE A 5 -10.66 34.70 -7.77
CA ILE A 5 -11.17 33.32 -7.89
C ILE A 5 -10.14 32.37 -7.30
N GLU A 6 -8.89 32.50 -7.72
CA GLU A 6 -7.76 31.74 -7.19
C GLU A 6 -7.65 31.89 -5.68
N THR A 7 -7.67 33.13 -5.16
CA THR A 7 -7.63 33.37 -3.71
C THR A 7 -8.76 32.64 -2.98
N ASN A 8 -9.98 32.64 -3.52
CA ASN A 8 -11.10 31.93 -2.90
C ASN A 8 -10.89 30.42 -2.89
N PHE A 9 -10.36 29.84 -3.97
CA PHE A 9 -10.02 28.43 -4.02
C PHE A 9 -8.93 28.05 -3.01
N ARG A 10 -7.90 28.89 -2.83
CA ARG A 10 -6.88 28.69 -1.80
C ARG A 10 -7.46 28.75 -0.37
N GLU A 11 -8.44 29.62 -0.11
CA GLU A 11 -9.15 29.63 1.18
C GLU A 11 -10.03 28.37 1.37
N ILE A 12 -10.73 27.91 0.33
CA ILE A 12 -11.49 26.66 0.35
C ILE A 12 -10.55 25.46 0.56
N GLN A 13 -9.35 25.47 -0.03
CA GLN A 13 -8.34 24.44 0.19
C GLN A 13 -7.96 24.34 1.68
N LYS A 14 -7.75 25.46 2.38
CA LYS A 14 -7.46 25.44 3.83
C LYS A 14 -8.57 24.79 4.65
N ILE A 15 -9.82 25.04 4.29
CA ILE A 15 -10.99 24.39 4.90
C ILE A 15 -10.96 22.89 4.61
N LEU A 16 -10.73 22.51 3.35
CA LEU A 16 -10.62 21.13 2.91
C LEU A 16 -9.52 20.40 3.70
N ASP A 17 -8.33 20.99 3.81
CA ASP A 17 -7.19 20.43 4.52
C ASP A 17 -7.48 20.23 6.00
N SER A 18 -8.22 21.16 6.62
CA SER A 18 -8.66 21.03 8.02
C SER A 18 -9.62 19.84 8.20
N CYS A 19 -10.57 19.68 7.28
CA CYS A 19 -11.50 18.54 7.27
C CYS A 19 -10.77 17.20 7.04
N VAL A 20 -9.83 17.18 6.09
CA VAL A 20 -9.01 16.02 5.77
C VAL A 20 -8.13 15.64 6.96
N SER A 21 -7.48 16.61 7.60
CA SER A 21 -6.66 16.38 8.79
C SER A 21 -7.45 15.74 9.92
N HIS A 22 -8.64 16.27 10.20
CA HIS A 22 -9.54 15.71 11.21
C HIS A 22 -9.99 14.28 10.85
N GLY A 23 -10.47 14.07 9.62
CA GLY A 23 -10.95 12.77 9.15
C GLY A 23 -9.86 11.70 9.15
N TYR A 24 -8.66 12.06 8.67
CA TYR A 24 -7.49 11.19 8.68
C TYR A 24 -7.08 10.81 10.11
N LYS A 25 -6.96 11.81 11.00
CA LYS A 25 -6.64 11.58 12.41
C LYS A 25 -7.64 10.63 13.07
N THR A 26 -8.94 10.84 12.85
CA THR A 26 -9.99 9.98 13.39
C THR A 26 -9.82 8.52 12.95
N LYS A 27 -9.46 8.27 11.68
CA LYS A 27 -9.20 6.92 11.16
C LYS A 27 -7.97 6.27 11.79
N VAL A 28 -6.89 7.03 11.94
CA VAL A 28 -5.65 6.58 12.58
C VAL A 28 -5.87 6.27 14.06
N ASP A 29 -6.50 7.16 14.80
CA ASP A 29 -6.80 7.00 16.23
C ASP A 29 -7.69 5.77 16.46
N ALA A 30 -8.70 5.56 15.60
CA ALA A 30 -9.55 4.38 15.65
C ALA A 30 -8.78 3.07 15.39
N LEU A 31 -7.79 3.08 14.49
CA LEU A 31 -6.92 1.91 14.28
C LEU A 31 -6.03 1.68 15.50
N PHE A 32 -5.45 2.73 16.04
CA PHE A 32 -4.57 2.66 17.22
C PHE A 32 -5.31 2.04 18.40
N LEU A 33 -6.54 2.48 18.68
CA LEU A 33 -7.36 1.91 19.74
C LEU A 33 -7.66 0.42 19.49
N LYS A 34 -8.00 0.03 18.26
CA LYS A 34 -8.24 -1.39 17.92
C LYS A 34 -7.00 -2.24 18.13
N ARG A 35 -5.81 -1.69 17.82
CA ARG A 35 -4.53 -2.38 17.96
C ARG A 35 -4.26 -2.85 19.40
N GLU A 36 -4.75 -2.11 20.41
CA GLU A 36 -4.56 -2.47 21.82
C GLU A 36 -5.22 -3.80 22.21
N TYR A 37 -6.21 -4.25 21.44
CA TYR A 37 -7.01 -5.44 21.73
C TYR A 37 -6.74 -6.62 20.79
N LEU A 38 -5.86 -6.44 19.80
CA LEU A 38 -5.58 -7.46 18.78
C LEU A 38 -4.21 -8.07 18.99
N THR A 39 -4.14 -9.40 18.87
CA THR A 39 -2.86 -10.09 18.72
C THR A 39 -2.19 -9.70 17.40
N GLN A 40 -0.88 -9.93 17.28
CA GLN A 40 -0.14 -9.62 16.05
C GLN A 40 -0.71 -10.31 14.80
N ALA A 41 -1.14 -11.57 14.91
CA ALA A 41 -1.75 -12.31 13.81
C ALA A 41 -3.10 -11.70 13.40
N GLN A 42 -3.97 -11.42 14.38
CA GLN A 42 -5.27 -10.79 14.12
C GLN A 42 -5.13 -9.38 13.54
N LEU A 43 -4.12 -8.62 13.98
CA LEU A 43 -3.83 -7.29 13.46
C LEU A 43 -3.39 -7.32 12.00
N LYS A 44 -2.57 -8.31 11.61
CA LYS A 44 -2.16 -8.49 10.22
C LYS A 44 -3.37 -8.76 9.32
N ASP A 45 -4.25 -9.66 9.74
CA ASP A 45 -5.48 -9.98 9.00
C ASP A 45 -6.42 -8.77 8.94
N TYR A 46 -6.55 -8.03 10.05
CA TYR A 46 -7.33 -6.80 10.12
C TYR A 46 -6.80 -5.75 9.13
N LEU A 47 -5.49 -5.49 9.11
CA LEU A 47 -4.88 -4.51 8.20
C LEU A 47 -5.18 -4.85 6.74
N ARG A 48 -5.05 -6.12 6.36
CA ARG A 48 -5.32 -6.57 4.99
C ARG A 48 -6.79 -6.42 4.59
N GLN A 49 -7.71 -6.74 5.50
CA GLN A 49 -9.15 -6.52 5.28
C GLN A 49 -9.49 -5.03 5.19
N GLU A 50 -8.88 -4.20 6.04
CA GLU A 50 -9.07 -2.76 6.05
C GLU A 50 -8.54 -2.12 4.76
N ILE A 51 -7.36 -2.52 4.28
CA ILE A 51 -6.79 -2.09 2.99
C ILE A 51 -7.76 -2.42 1.85
N PHE A 52 -8.28 -3.64 1.81
CA PHE A 52 -9.23 -4.05 0.78
C PHE A 52 -10.50 -3.19 0.83
N ARG A 53 -11.11 -3.04 2.00
CA ARG A 53 -12.31 -2.21 2.20
C ARG A 53 -12.09 -0.75 1.79
N VAL A 54 -10.98 -0.15 2.20
CA VAL A 54 -10.65 1.25 1.86
C VAL A 54 -10.46 1.40 0.36
N THR A 55 -9.76 0.45 -0.27
CA THR A 55 -9.56 0.42 -1.72
C THR A 55 -10.90 0.32 -2.47
N GLU A 56 -11.81 -0.57 -2.04
CA GLU A 56 -13.14 -0.68 -2.63
C GLU A 56 -13.93 0.63 -2.53
N ASN A 57 -13.88 1.31 -1.39
CA ASN A 57 -14.55 2.59 -1.21
C ASN A 57 -13.98 3.69 -2.13
N ILE A 58 -12.65 3.76 -2.27
CA ILE A 58 -11.99 4.70 -3.19
C ILE A 58 -12.46 4.43 -4.63
N VAL A 59 -12.40 3.17 -5.07
CA VAL A 59 -12.83 2.77 -6.41
C VAL A 59 -14.31 3.11 -6.64
N ALA A 60 -15.17 2.85 -5.67
CA ALA A 60 -16.60 3.17 -5.75
C ALA A 60 -16.84 4.68 -5.91
N ILE A 61 -16.12 5.52 -5.16
CA ILE A 61 -16.18 6.99 -5.30
C ILE A 61 -15.74 7.40 -6.71
N GLN A 62 -14.58 6.93 -7.17
CA GLN A 62 -14.02 7.30 -8.47
C GLN A 62 -14.89 6.83 -9.66
N GLN A 63 -15.56 5.68 -9.53
CA GLN A 63 -16.51 5.18 -10.55
C GLN A 63 -17.78 6.03 -10.60
N LYS A 64 -18.29 6.45 -9.44
CA LYS A 64 -19.53 7.23 -9.33
C LYS A 64 -19.34 8.69 -9.73
N TYR A 65 -18.24 9.30 -9.34
CA TYR A 65 -17.98 10.73 -9.49
C TYR A 65 -16.76 10.97 -10.38
N ARG A 66 -16.96 11.05 -11.70
CA ARG A 66 -15.85 11.22 -12.65
C ARG A 66 -15.02 12.49 -12.41
N VAL A 67 -15.64 13.56 -11.90
CA VAL A 67 -15.00 14.86 -11.62
C VAL A 67 -13.90 14.74 -10.56
N VAL A 68 -13.99 13.79 -9.62
CA VAL A 68 -13.01 13.62 -8.54
C VAL A 68 -11.99 12.53 -8.81
N ARG A 69 -12.03 11.89 -9.99
CA ARG A 69 -11.21 10.70 -10.29
C ARG A 69 -9.71 11.01 -10.17
N ASP A 70 -9.30 12.15 -10.71
CA ASP A 70 -7.89 12.48 -10.89
C ASP A 70 -7.29 13.11 -9.59
N ILE A 71 -8.14 13.48 -8.62
CA ILE A 71 -7.73 14.06 -7.32
C ILE A 71 -6.75 13.16 -6.56
N VAL A 72 -6.88 11.83 -6.64
CA VAL A 72 -5.96 10.92 -5.92
C VAL A 72 -4.52 11.08 -6.41
N GLN A 73 -4.32 11.48 -7.68
CA GLN A 73 -3.00 11.73 -8.25
C GLN A 73 -2.47 13.13 -7.86
N ASP A 74 -3.38 14.07 -7.68
CA ASP A 74 -3.05 15.48 -7.45
C ASP A 74 -3.07 15.87 -5.96
N MET A 75 -3.49 15.00 -5.04
CA MET A 75 -3.69 15.33 -3.63
C MET A 75 -2.42 15.77 -2.87
N ASP A 76 -1.24 15.51 -3.43
CA ASP A 76 0.06 15.94 -2.90
C ASP A 76 0.51 17.29 -3.48
N VAL A 77 -0.19 17.81 -4.49
CA VAL A 77 0.03 19.14 -5.06
C VAL A 77 -0.56 20.19 -4.11
N PRO A 78 0.21 21.23 -3.72
CA PRO A 78 -0.33 22.34 -2.95
C PRO A 78 -1.49 23.01 -3.69
N ASP A 79 -2.57 23.33 -2.99
CA ASP A 79 -3.75 23.99 -3.58
C ASP A 79 -4.33 23.25 -4.80
N PHE A 80 -4.31 21.91 -4.76
CA PHE A 80 -4.72 21.08 -5.90
C PHE A 80 -6.14 21.38 -6.40
N LEU A 81 -7.06 21.91 -5.58
CA LEU A 81 -8.38 22.32 -6.09
C LEU A 81 -8.29 23.37 -7.21
N TRP A 82 -7.22 24.19 -7.21
CA TRP A 82 -6.93 25.18 -8.23
C TRP A 82 -5.80 24.76 -9.18
N GLU A 83 -4.72 24.16 -8.65
CA GLU A 83 -3.52 23.82 -9.42
C GLU A 83 -3.67 22.52 -10.24
N SER A 84 -4.70 21.71 -9.94
CA SER A 84 -5.05 20.52 -10.73
C SER A 84 -6.17 20.80 -11.73
N GLY A 85 -6.50 19.80 -12.56
CA GLY A 85 -7.64 19.85 -13.49
C GLY A 85 -9.03 19.84 -12.83
N TYR A 86 -9.14 19.92 -11.50
CA TYR A 86 -10.43 19.87 -10.80
C TYR A 86 -11.35 21.04 -11.18
N PHE A 87 -10.84 22.27 -11.20
CA PHE A 87 -11.64 23.43 -11.58
C PHE A 87 -12.17 23.31 -13.02
N GLU A 88 -11.35 22.82 -13.93
CA GLU A 88 -11.68 22.55 -15.33
C GLU A 88 -12.73 21.45 -15.47
N ALA A 89 -12.71 20.46 -14.59
CA ALA A 89 -13.68 19.36 -14.59
C ALA A 89 -15.09 19.78 -14.14
N LEU A 90 -15.23 20.89 -13.41
CA LEU A 90 -16.53 21.43 -13.00
C LEU A 90 -17.29 22.08 -14.16
N ASN A 91 -18.61 21.94 -14.17
CA ASN A 91 -19.48 22.68 -15.09
C ASN A 91 -19.68 24.14 -14.65
N SER A 92 -20.24 24.98 -15.52
CA SER A 92 -20.38 26.42 -15.26
C SER A 92 -21.17 26.76 -13.99
N ASN A 93 -22.21 25.97 -13.66
CA ASN A 93 -23.01 26.20 -12.45
C ASN A 93 -22.24 25.79 -11.20
N GLU A 94 -21.49 24.68 -11.25
CA GLU A 94 -20.64 24.22 -10.15
C GLU A 94 -19.50 25.20 -9.88
N ARG A 95 -18.80 25.68 -10.91
CA ARG A 95 -17.76 26.71 -10.76
C ARG A 95 -18.30 27.97 -10.12
N LYS A 96 -19.50 28.41 -10.53
CA LYS A 96 -20.14 29.59 -9.93
C LYS A 96 -20.35 29.41 -8.43
N LYS A 97 -20.76 28.21 -7.98
CA LYS A 97 -20.94 27.91 -6.55
C LYS A 97 -19.63 28.05 -5.77
N TYR A 98 -18.53 27.51 -6.28
CA TYR A 98 -17.20 27.70 -5.69
C TYR A 98 -16.78 29.18 -5.65
N ILE A 99 -17.06 29.95 -6.70
CA ILE A 99 -16.70 31.38 -6.77
C ILE A 99 -17.49 32.23 -5.76
N VAL A 100 -18.77 31.92 -5.53
CA VAL A 100 -19.63 32.70 -4.62
C VAL A 100 -19.60 32.22 -3.18
N PHE A 101 -19.02 31.06 -2.91
CA PHE A 101 -18.94 30.49 -1.57
C PHE A 101 -18.09 31.40 -0.68
N ARG A 102 -18.64 31.76 0.48
CA ARG A 102 -17.94 32.53 1.51
C ARG A 102 -17.35 31.58 2.52
N CYS A 103 -16.03 31.55 2.61
CA CYS A 103 -15.32 30.69 3.56
C CYS A 103 -15.68 30.97 5.03
N SER A 104 -16.14 32.19 5.34
CA SER A 104 -16.66 32.56 6.66
C SER A 104 -17.95 31.82 7.06
N ASP A 105 -18.69 31.29 6.09
CA ASP A 105 -19.95 30.57 6.32
C ASP A 105 -19.71 29.07 6.58
N PHE A 106 -18.44 28.65 6.59
CA PHE A 106 -18.05 27.29 6.91
C PHE A 106 -17.99 27.11 8.43
N ASP A 107 -18.72 26.12 8.91
CA ASP A 107 -18.78 25.68 10.29
C ASP A 107 -18.30 24.22 10.34
N MET A 108 -17.18 24.01 11.02
CA MET A 108 -16.57 22.71 11.16
C MET A 108 -17.45 21.75 11.95
N ASP A 109 -18.14 22.21 12.99
CA ASP A 109 -18.99 21.35 13.83
C ASP A 109 -20.22 20.88 13.05
N ALA A 110 -20.82 21.78 12.26
CA ALA A 110 -21.91 21.43 11.35
C ALA A 110 -21.47 20.41 10.30
N TYR A 111 -20.28 20.58 9.72
CA TYR A 111 -19.69 19.63 8.80
C TYR A 111 -19.43 18.26 9.45
N LEU A 112 -18.90 18.22 10.67
CA LEU A 112 -18.63 16.97 11.37
C LEU A 112 -19.92 16.21 11.73
N HIS A 113 -21.01 16.93 12.01
CA HIS A 113 -22.32 16.32 12.26
C HIS A 113 -22.95 15.75 10.98
N GLU A 114 -22.94 16.52 9.90
CA GLU A 114 -23.47 16.12 8.59
C GLU A 114 -22.50 16.50 7.46
N PRO A 115 -21.60 15.60 7.04
CA PRO A 115 -20.55 15.93 6.07
C PRO A 115 -21.06 16.43 4.71
N SER A 116 -22.27 16.05 4.30
CA SER A 116 -22.89 16.47 3.04
C SER A 116 -23.55 17.85 3.10
N CYS A 117 -23.63 18.50 4.27
CA CYS A 117 -24.37 19.77 4.43
C CYS A 117 -23.82 20.94 3.57
N TYR A 118 -22.58 20.82 3.10
CA TYR A 118 -21.97 21.80 2.19
C TYR A 118 -22.04 21.42 0.72
N ASP A 119 -22.43 20.19 0.33
CA ASP A 119 -22.35 19.72 -1.05
C ASP A 119 -23.26 20.51 -2.02
N GLU A 120 -24.34 21.10 -1.51
CA GLU A 120 -25.19 21.98 -2.31
C GLU A 120 -24.50 23.30 -2.66
N ARG A 121 -23.64 23.81 -1.77
CA ARG A 121 -22.92 25.09 -1.91
C ARG A 121 -21.49 24.93 -2.43
N LEU A 122 -20.87 23.77 -2.21
CA LEU A 122 -19.56 23.35 -2.67
C LEU A 122 -19.71 21.94 -3.27
N PRO A 123 -20.03 21.84 -4.57
CA PRO A 123 -20.23 20.56 -5.23
C PRO A 123 -19.12 19.55 -4.94
N TYR A 124 -19.51 18.36 -4.49
CA TYR A 124 -18.61 17.23 -4.18
C TYR A 124 -17.66 17.44 -3.01
N PHE A 125 -17.80 18.49 -2.19
CA PHE A 125 -16.88 18.79 -1.10
C PHE A 125 -16.71 17.61 -0.13
N SER A 126 -17.80 17.02 0.34
CA SER A 126 -17.77 15.87 1.24
C SER A 126 -17.08 14.65 0.61
N ILE A 127 -17.31 14.46 -0.70
CA ILE A 127 -16.75 13.38 -1.50
C ILE A 127 -15.24 13.56 -1.66
N ILE A 128 -14.77 14.79 -1.91
CA ILE A 128 -13.36 15.12 -2.04
C ILE A 128 -12.66 14.88 -0.69
N VAL A 129 -13.22 15.38 0.42
CA VAL A 129 -12.67 15.12 1.75
C VAL A 129 -12.57 13.60 1.99
N SER A 130 -13.65 12.87 1.76
CA SER A 130 -13.67 11.41 1.95
C SER A 130 -12.63 10.71 1.09
N LEU A 131 -12.49 11.09 -0.18
CA LEU A 131 -11.54 10.50 -1.11
C LEU A 131 -10.09 10.72 -0.65
N VAL A 132 -9.75 11.96 -0.30
CA VAL A 132 -8.39 12.31 0.17
C VAL A 132 -8.09 11.63 1.51
N VAL A 133 -9.03 11.62 2.46
CA VAL A 133 -8.88 10.92 3.75
C VAL A 133 -8.64 9.43 3.53
N LEU A 134 -9.44 8.77 2.70
CA LEU A 134 -9.30 7.35 2.42
C LEU A 134 -7.97 7.05 1.71
N SER A 135 -7.54 7.91 0.79
CA SER A 135 -6.28 7.72 0.04
C SER A 135 -5.06 7.86 0.95
N LYS A 136 -5.03 8.89 1.81
CA LYS A 136 -3.98 9.06 2.83
C LYS A 136 -3.98 7.93 3.84
N TYR A 137 -5.17 7.50 4.28
CA TYR A 137 -5.30 6.38 5.20
C TYR A 137 -4.86 5.05 4.58
N LEU A 138 -5.12 4.83 3.29
CA LEU A 138 -4.66 3.66 2.56
C LEU A 138 -3.13 3.59 2.54
N TYR A 139 -2.45 4.70 2.24
CA TYR A 139 -0.99 4.76 2.29
C TYR A 139 -0.46 4.40 3.68
N PHE A 140 -1.06 4.97 4.73
CA PHE A 140 -0.72 4.65 6.11
C PHE A 140 -0.91 3.16 6.43
N LEU A 141 -2.02 2.56 6.03
CA LEU A 141 -2.28 1.13 6.26
C LEU A 141 -1.25 0.24 5.55
N GLN A 142 -0.90 0.56 4.30
CA GLN A 142 0.10 -0.16 3.52
C GLN A 142 1.49 -0.07 4.19
N GLU A 143 1.83 1.09 4.75
CA GLU A 143 3.07 1.27 5.53
C GLU A 143 3.05 0.46 6.85
N GLN A 144 1.89 0.30 7.50
CA GLN A 144 1.77 -0.58 8.67
C GLN A 144 1.86 -2.06 8.28
N GLU A 145 1.23 -2.46 7.18
CA GLU A 145 1.27 -3.85 6.70
C GLU A 145 2.70 -4.25 6.29
N SER A 146 3.44 -3.35 5.63
CA SER A 146 4.80 -3.63 5.14
C SER A 146 5.79 -3.94 6.28
N LYS A 147 5.62 -3.32 7.45
CA LYS A 147 6.45 -3.56 8.65
C LYS A 147 6.46 -5.03 9.07
N TYR A 148 5.34 -5.73 8.90
CA TYR A 148 5.23 -7.16 9.21
C TYR A 148 5.94 -8.07 8.21
N TYR A 149 6.12 -7.62 6.96
CA TYR A 149 6.89 -8.36 5.97
C TYR A 149 8.39 -8.20 6.22
N THR A 150 8.85 -6.99 6.55
CA THR A 150 10.26 -6.76 6.94
C THR A 150 10.64 -7.52 8.21
N ASP A 151 9.78 -7.57 9.23
CA ASP A 151 10.05 -8.33 10.46
C ASP A 151 10.18 -9.85 10.19
N SER A 152 9.40 -10.39 9.24
CA SER A 152 9.51 -11.79 8.84
C SER A 152 10.80 -12.11 8.07
N ILE A 153 11.30 -11.17 7.27
CA ILE A 153 12.57 -11.30 6.54
C ILE A 153 13.76 -11.18 7.49
N VAL A 154 13.75 -10.19 8.40
CA VAL A 154 14.78 -10.02 9.43
C VAL A 154 14.82 -11.21 10.39
N SER A 155 13.66 -11.79 10.74
CA SER A 155 13.59 -13.02 11.54
C SER A 155 14.13 -14.24 10.78
N GLN A 156 14.02 -14.29 9.44
CA GLN A 156 14.65 -15.34 8.63
C GLN A 156 16.16 -15.12 8.49
N GLU A 157 16.64 -13.89 8.32
CA GLU A 157 18.07 -13.55 8.27
C GLU A 157 18.78 -13.77 9.61
N GLN A 158 18.11 -13.55 10.75
CA GLN A 158 18.66 -13.83 12.08
C GLN A 158 18.69 -15.32 12.45
N VAL A 159 17.97 -16.17 11.71
CA VAL A 159 18.01 -17.65 11.87
C VAL A 159 19.00 -18.29 10.88
N LEU A 160 19.51 -17.55 9.89
CA LEU A 160 20.74 -17.95 9.21
C LEU A 160 21.92 -17.82 10.20
N PRO A 161 22.78 -18.85 10.34
CA PRO A 161 23.99 -18.73 11.14
C PRO A 161 24.79 -17.54 10.62
N LYS A 162 25.12 -16.59 11.51
CA LYS A 162 26.08 -15.52 11.23
C LYS A 162 27.32 -16.14 10.60
N GLU A 163 27.50 -15.94 9.30
CA GLU A 163 28.81 -16.07 8.69
C GLU A 163 29.70 -15.07 9.42
N LYS A 164 30.70 -15.60 10.12
CA LYS A 164 31.81 -14.78 10.60
C LYS A 164 32.45 -14.15 9.37
N ASP A 165 32.56 -12.83 9.38
CA ASP A 165 33.51 -12.10 8.57
C ASP A 165 34.89 -12.75 8.72
N GLU A 166 35.32 -13.48 7.70
CA GLU A 166 36.73 -13.63 7.39
C GLU A 166 36.95 -12.99 6.02
N SER A 167 37.68 -11.88 6.09
CA SER A 167 38.13 -11.06 4.98
C SER A 167 38.71 -11.90 3.85
N VAL A 168 38.31 -11.54 2.64
CA VAL A 168 38.85 -12.02 1.37
C VAL A 168 40.38 -11.89 1.36
N GLU A 169 41.09 -13.01 1.47
CA GLU A 169 42.41 -13.19 0.89
C GLU A 169 42.34 -14.28 -0.17
N THR A 170 42.52 -13.84 -1.41
CA THR A 170 42.61 -14.64 -2.62
C THR A 170 43.72 -15.68 -2.54
N THR A 171 43.37 -16.95 -2.33
CA THR A 171 44.18 -18.09 -2.81
C THR A 171 43.28 -19.23 -3.29
N PRO A 172 43.59 -19.89 -4.42
CA PRO A 172 42.73 -20.95 -4.94
C PRO A 172 42.97 -22.24 -4.14
N ALA A 173 42.15 -22.47 -3.12
CA ALA A 173 42.17 -23.71 -2.36
C ALA A 173 41.46 -24.81 -3.15
N LYS A 174 42.26 -25.71 -3.74
CA LYS A 174 41.88 -27.05 -4.18
C LYS A 174 40.97 -27.72 -3.13
N ILE A 175 39.69 -27.92 -3.44
CA ILE A 175 38.82 -28.79 -2.64
C ILE A 175 39.10 -30.23 -3.05
N VAL A 176 40.06 -30.86 -2.35
CA VAL A 176 40.26 -32.30 -2.38
C VAL A 176 39.58 -32.89 -1.15
N GLY A 177 38.50 -33.65 -1.37
CA GLY A 177 38.18 -34.83 -0.56
C GLY A 177 37.21 -34.70 0.62
N LYS A 178 36.08 -35.43 0.47
CA LYS A 178 35.45 -36.31 1.49
C LYS A 178 34.34 -35.78 2.41
N SER A 179 33.59 -34.74 2.05
CA SER A 179 32.23 -34.66 2.61
C SER A 179 31.23 -34.18 1.57
N ASN A 180 30.13 -34.94 1.45
CA ASN A 180 29.01 -34.62 0.57
C ASN A 180 28.33 -33.33 1.08
N PRO A 181 28.37 -32.21 0.34
CA PRO A 181 27.77 -30.94 0.75
C PRO A 181 26.25 -31.01 0.85
N PHE A 182 25.60 -31.93 0.14
CA PHE A 182 24.14 -31.99 0.08
C PHE A 182 23.49 -32.61 1.31
N LYS A 183 24.25 -33.28 2.20
CA LYS A 183 23.76 -33.99 3.40
C LYS A 183 22.39 -34.66 3.18
N SER A 184 22.19 -35.26 2.00
CA SER A 184 20.86 -35.70 1.59
C SER A 184 20.38 -36.87 2.45
N THR A 185 19.17 -36.73 3.01
CA THR A 185 18.48 -37.78 3.79
C THR A 185 17.30 -38.38 3.02
N LEU A 186 17.17 -38.03 1.73
CA LEU A 186 16.06 -38.42 0.88
C LEU A 186 16.06 -39.93 0.61
N LYS A 187 14.90 -40.56 0.77
CA LYS A 187 14.65 -41.96 0.44
C LYS A 187 14.45 -42.12 -1.07
N ALA A 188 14.59 -43.35 -1.57
CA ALA A 188 14.47 -43.66 -2.99
C ALA A 188 13.15 -43.18 -3.63
N ASN A 189 12.03 -43.28 -2.90
CA ASN A 189 10.72 -42.81 -3.38
C ASN A 189 10.64 -41.28 -3.49
N GLU A 190 11.31 -40.56 -2.58
CA GLU A 190 11.35 -39.09 -2.56
C GLU A 190 12.24 -38.57 -3.69
N ILE A 191 13.37 -39.24 -3.96
CA ILE A 191 14.22 -38.93 -5.12
C ILE A 191 13.48 -39.20 -6.42
N LYS A 192 12.69 -40.28 -6.50
CA LYS A 192 11.86 -40.59 -7.67
C LYS A 192 10.82 -39.48 -7.93
N LEU A 193 10.07 -39.08 -6.91
CA LEU A 193 9.09 -38.00 -7.02
C LEU A 193 9.75 -36.68 -7.44
N LEU A 194 10.89 -36.34 -6.84
CA LEU A 194 11.64 -35.14 -7.19
C LEU A 194 12.11 -35.17 -8.66
N THR A 195 12.53 -36.33 -9.15
CA THR A 195 12.94 -36.51 -10.55
C THR A 195 11.78 -36.26 -11.51
N GLU A 196 10.58 -36.74 -11.17
CA GLU A 196 9.37 -36.48 -11.95
C GLU A 196 9.06 -34.98 -12.00
N CYS A 197 9.08 -34.29 -10.85
CA CYS A 197 8.85 -32.85 -10.76
C CYS A 197 9.88 -32.02 -11.54
N VAL A 198 11.16 -32.38 -11.45
CA VAL A 198 12.27 -31.67 -12.15
C VAL A 198 12.10 -31.75 -13.67
N ASN A 199 11.68 -32.92 -14.17
CA ASN A 199 11.45 -33.13 -15.60
C ASN A 199 10.16 -32.45 -16.08
N GLU A 200 9.08 -32.50 -15.30
CA GLU A 200 7.81 -31.85 -15.62
C GLU A 200 7.98 -30.31 -15.69
N ALA A 201 8.76 -29.74 -14.77
CA ALA A 201 9.06 -28.31 -14.74
C ALA A 201 10.09 -27.87 -15.81
N ASN A 202 10.63 -28.79 -16.61
CA ASN A 202 11.74 -28.54 -17.54
C ASN A 202 12.90 -27.74 -16.90
N MET A 203 13.23 -28.04 -15.64
CA MET A 203 14.29 -27.31 -14.91
C MET A 203 15.68 -27.50 -15.54
N PHE A 204 15.87 -28.59 -16.28
CA PHE A 204 17.06 -28.83 -17.09
C PHE A 204 16.67 -28.96 -18.56
N THR A 205 17.61 -28.63 -19.44
CA THR A 205 17.45 -28.76 -20.89
C THR A 205 17.42 -30.22 -21.36
N THR A 206 17.65 -31.17 -20.46
CA THR A 206 17.65 -32.60 -20.72
C THR A 206 16.85 -33.34 -19.64
N THR A 207 16.28 -34.48 -20.01
CA THR A 207 15.56 -35.33 -19.07
C THR A 207 16.52 -35.95 -18.07
N VAL A 208 16.30 -35.66 -16.79
CA VAL A 208 17.09 -36.16 -15.68
C VAL A 208 16.56 -37.51 -15.24
N SER A 209 17.42 -38.50 -15.11
CA SER A 209 17.05 -39.80 -14.55
C SER A 209 17.17 -39.82 -13.02
N THR A 210 16.42 -40.69 -12.37
CA THR A 210 16.49 -40.89 -10.91
C THR A 210 17.91 -41.24 -10.45
N LYS A 211 18.66 -41.95 -11.28
CA LYS A 211 20.08 -42.27 -11.04
C LYS A 211 20.96 -41.01 -11.04
N ILE A 212 20.78 -40.12 -12.01
CA ILE A 212 21.55 -38.86 -12.10
C ILE A 212 21.30 -38.00 -10.84
N LEU A 213 20.05 -37.84 -10.42
CA LEU A 213 19.71 -37.11 -9.21
C LEU A 213 20.26 -37.79 -7.94
N THR A 214 20.22 -39.12 -7.88
CA THR A 214 20.80 -39.89 -6.76
C THR A 214 22.31 -39.73 -6.69
N ASP A 215 23.01 -39.80 -7.82
CA ASP A 215 24.46 -39.67 -7.90
C ASP A 215 24.88 -38.23 -7.57
N PHE A 216 24.12 -37.24 -8.03
CA PHE A 216 24.30 -35.83 -7.68
C PHE A 216 24.21 -35.60 -6.17
N PHE A 217 23.14 -36.07 -5.53
CA PHE A 217 22.95 -35.94 -4.07
C PHE A 217 23.95 -36.75 -3.26
N ASN A 218 24.60 -37.76 -3.83
CA ASN A 218 25.64 -38.55 -3.18
C ASN A 218 27.06 -38.10 -3.55
N CYS A 219 27.18 -37.09 -4.42
CA CYS A 219 28.44 -36.66 -5.03
C CYS A 219 29.26 -37.82 -5.62
N LYS A 220 28.59 -38.66 -6.41
CA LYS A 220 29.18 -39.81 -7.13
C LYS A 220 29.36 -39.52 -8.60
#